data_AF-A0A4P7WBX8-F1
#
_entry.id   AF-A0A4P7WBX8-F1
#
_cell.length_a   1.000
_cell.length_b   1.000
_cell.length_c   1.000
_cell.angle_alpha   90.00
_cell.angle_beta   90.00
_cell.angle_gamma   90.00
#
_symmetry.space_group_name_H-M   'P 1'
#
loop_
_entity.id
_entity.type
_entity.pdbx_description
1 polymer ?
#
loop_
_entity_poly.entity_id
_entity_poly.type
_entity_poly.pdbx_seq_one_letter_code
_entity_poly.pdbx_strand_id
1 'polypeptide(L)'
;MNKEKTNKLDRKLQKKLLLQMRDVYPDCLEYREDHPDKRNPEIIFNLAYLEEHGLCTDAIRYPEIETWSPRITAKGIDFLEEDGGLQSILGIVTVRLEADTLRQLIEKRITDSDKTEDEKSKIKHLLTTIPDKALSASVNSLFSQAFPHLPYENIVEWLRALSGL
;
A
#
# COMPACT_ATOMS: atom_id res chain seq x y z
N MET A 1 40.37 9.38 -12.85
CA MET A 1 39.94 7.98 -12.73
C MET A 1 38.43 7.98 -12.51
N ASN A 2 37.65 7.94 -13.60
CA ASN A 2 36.19 7.91 -13.54
C ASN A 2 35.77 6.54 -13.02
N LYS A 3 35.31 6.49 -11.77
CA LYS A 3 34.49 5.35 -11.30
C LYS A 3 33.11 5.56 -11.91
N GLU A 4 32.82 4.87 -13.00
CA GLU A 4 31.44 4.70 -13.45
C GLU A 4 30.61 4.27 -12.23
N LYS A 5 29.57 5.04 -11.90
CA LYS A 5 28.59 4.66 -10.90
C LYS A 5 27.78 3.51 -11.50
N THR A 6 28.29 2.29 -11.41
CA THR A 6 27.50 1.08 -11.64
C THR A 6 26.35 1.10 -10.64
N ASN A 7 25.13 1.10 -11.16
CA ASN A 7 23.92 1.01 -10.35
C ASN A 7 23.93 -0.35 -9.65
N LYS A 8 24.34 -0.38 -8.38
CA LYS A 8 24.48 -1.61 -7.58
C LYS A 8 23.13 -2.24 -7.24
N LEU A 9 22.04 -1.49 -7.42
CA LEU A 9 20.69 -1.96 -7.18
C LEU A 9 20.17 -2.66 -8.43
N ASP A 10 20.09 -3.99 -8.37
CA ASP A 10 19.64 -4.82 -9.47
C ASP A 10 18.33 -5.53 -9.11
N ARG A 11 17.23 -5.06 -9.71
CA ARG A 11 15.89 -5.62 -9.49
C ARG A 11 15.76 -7.07 -9.97
N LYS A 12 16.49 -7.46 -11.01
CA LYS A 12 16.49 -8.85 -11.50
C LYS A 12 17.21 -9.76 -10.51
N LEU A 13 18.34 -9.31 -9.98
CA LEU A 13 19.08 -10.04 -8.94
C LEU A 13 18.27 -10.16 -7.64
N GLN A 14 17.65 -9.07 -7.18
CA GLN A 14 16.78 -9.08 -6.01
C GLN A 14 15.63 -10.08 -6.14
N LYS A 15 14.93 -10.07 -7.28
CA LYS A 15 13.87 -11.05 -7.56
C LYS A 15 14.42 -12.47 -7.54
N LYS A 16 15.58 -12.72 -8.16
CA LYS A 16 16.23 -14.03 -8.15
C LYS A 16 16.55 -14.50 -6.72
N LEU A 17 17.15 -13.64 -5.89
CA LEU A 17 17.50 -13.96 -4.50
C LEU A 17 16.25 -14.28 -3.66
N LEU A 18 15.18 -13.48 -3.80
CA LEU A 18 13.89 -13.74 -3.13
C LEU A 18 13.27 -15.07 -3.59
N LEU A 19 13.28 -15.37 -4.89
CA LEU A 19 12.79 -16.65 -5.40
C LEU A 19 13.60 -17.83 -4.82
N GLN A 20 14.92 -17.73 -4.77
CA GLN A 20 15.77 -18.76 -4.17
C GLN A 20 15.44 -18.98 -2.67
N MET A 21 15.27 -17.89 -1.90
CA MET A 21 14.87 -18.00 -0.50
C MET A 21 13.46 -18.58 -0.32
N ARG A 22 12.52 -18.26 -1.22
CA ARG A 22 11.16 -18.81 -1.22
C ARG A 22 11.16 -20.31 -1.47
N ASP A 23 11.98 -20.79 -2.39
CA ASP A 23 12.02 -22.20 -2.76
C ASP A 23 12.50 -23.12 -1.62
N VAL A 24 13.19 -22.55 -0.61
CA VAL A 24 13.63 -23.26 0.60
C VAL A 24 12.81 -22.91 1.84
N TYR A 25 11.83 -22.02 1.76
CA TYR A 25 11.00 -21.62 2.91
C TYR A 25 10.23 -22.82 3.51
N PRO A 26 10.12 -22.97 4.84
CA PRO A 26 10.50 -22.04 5.89
C PRO A 26 11.94 -22.23 6.39
N ASP A 27 12.86 -22.72 5.57
CA ASP A 27 14.30 -22.74 5.84
C ASP A 27 15.02 -21.49 5.26
N CYS A 28 16.34 -21.44 5.35
CA CYS A 28 17.19 -20.34 4.89
C CYS A 28 18.12 -20.77 3.75
N LEU A 29 18.63 -19.81 2.98
CA LEU A 29 19.69 -20.08 2.01
C LEU A 29 21.03 -20.25 2.71
N GLU A 30 21.66 -21.40 2.54
CA GLU A 30 22.96 -21.69 3.14
C GLU A 30 24.12 -21.05 2.35
N TYR A 31 24.71 -19.97 2.90
CA TYR A 31 25.99 -19.43 2.43
C TYR A 31 27.13 -19.92 3.33
N ARG A 32 27.57 -21.16 3.08
CA ARG A 32 28.73 -21.76 3.76
C ARG A 32 30.02 -20.97 3.47
N GLU A 33 31.07 -21.16 4.27
CA GLU A 33 32.31 -20.38 4.18
C GLU A 33 32.96 -20.40 2.78
N ASP A 34 32.83 -21.53 2.08
CA ASP A 34 33.35 -21.77 0.74
C ASP A 34 32.40 -21.36 -0.39
N HIS A 35 31.22 -20.81 -0.06
CA HIS A 35 30.24 -20.40 -1.05
C HIS A 35 30.81 -19.25 -1.91
N PRO A 36 30.82 -19.36 -3.25
CA PRO A 36 31.47 -18.38 -4.13
C PRO A 36 30.90 -16.97 -3.97
N ASP A 37 29.62 -16.88 -3.60
CA ASP A 37 28.91 -15.62 -3.44
C ASP A 37 28.97 -15.02 -2.02
N LYS A 38 29.59 -15.71 -1.04
CA LYS A 38 29.57 -15.28 0.37
C LYS A 38 30.10 -13.85 0.59
N ARG A 39 31.11 -13.46 -0.20
CA ARG A 39 31.72 -12.12 -0.17
C ARG A 39 31.48 -11.32 -1.45
N ASN A 40 30.48 -11.70 -2.24
CA ASN A 40 30.17 -11.02 -3.50
C ASN A 40 29.53 -9.64 -3.20
N PRO A 41 30.16 -8.52 -3.58
CA PRO A 41 29.67 -7.18 -3.24
C PRO A 41 28.30 -6.84 -3.83
N GLU A 42 27.95 -7.41 -4.99
CA GLU A 42 26.63 -7.17 -5.62
C GLU A 42 25.52 -7.89 -4.85
N ILE A 43 25.79 -9.12 -4.40
CA ILE A 43 24.83 -9.90 -3.59
C ILE A 43 24.68 -9.28 -2.22
N ILE A 44 25.78 -8.91 -1.55
CA ILE A 44 25.75 -8.21 -0.27
C ILE A 44 24.92 -6.93 -0.36
N PHE A 45 25.14 -6.10 -1.38
CA PHE A 45 24.41 -4.84 -1.55
C PHE A 45 22.90 -5.09 -1.69
N ASN A 46 22.50 -6.06 -2.51
CA ASN A 46 21.10 -6.32 -2.75
C ASN A 46 20.43 -7.03 -1.57
N LEU A 47 21.11 -7.95 -0.88
CA LEU A 47 20.60 -8.59 0.33
C LEU A 47 20.45 -7.62 1.49
N ALA A 48 21.43 -6.73 1.72
CA ALA A 48 21.32 -5.67 2.73
C ALA A 48 20.08 -4.81 2.47
N TYR A 49 19.87 -4.39 1.22
CA TYR A 49 18.72 -3.59 0.84
C TYR A 49 17.39 -4.36 1.03
N LEU A 50 17.33 -5.63 0.66
CA LEU A 50 16.13 -6.46 0.87
C LEU A 50 15.82 -6.64 2.36
N GLU A 51 16.84 -6.81 3.20
CA GLU A 51 16.74 -6.94 4.65
C GLU A 51 16.27 -5.63 5.31
N GLU A 52 16.79 -4.48 4.89
CA GLU A 52 16.33 -3.15 5.35
C GLU A 52 14.85 -2.89 5.02
N HIS A 53 14.34 -3.45 3.92
CA HIS A 53 12.91 -3.39 3.57
C HIS A 53 12.07 -4.49 4.22
N GLY A 54 12.69 -5.36 5.02
CA GLY A 54 12.04 -6.46 5.72
C GLY A 54 11.53 -7.57 4.79
N LEU A 55 12.09 -7.69 3.58
CA LEU A 55 11.73 -8.75 2.63
C LEU A 55 12.50 -10.06 2.91
N CYS A 56 13.63 -9.96 3.59
CA CYS A 56 14.37 -11.10 4.14
C CYS A 56 14.96 -10.76 5.52
N THR A 57 15.49 -11.75 6.23
CA THR A 57 16.22 -11.60 7.51
C THR A 57 17.48 -12.43 7.50
N ASP A 58 18.38 -12.14 8.45
CA ASP A 58 19.63 -12.86 8.68
C ASP A 58 20.52 -12.90 7.42
N ALA A 59 20.43 -11.82 6.62
CA ALA A 59 21.04 -11.79 5.30
C ALA A 59 22.50 -11.39 5.35
N ILE A 60 22.84 -10.37 6.15
CA ILE A 60 24.19 -9.84 6.30
C ILE A 60 24.71 -10.03 7.72
N ARG A 61 25.92 -10.56 7.86
CA ARG A 61 26.65 -10.57 9.13
C ARG A 61 27.47 -9.28 9.26
N TYR A 62 27.62 -8.81 10.50
CA TYR A 62 28.56 -7.74 10.87
C TYR A 62 29.42 -8.21 12.05
N PRO A 63 30.67 -7.75 12.22
CA PRO A 63 31.36 -6.71 11.43
C PRO A 63 31.97 -7.21 10.10
N GLU A 64 32.12 -8.51 9.93
CA GLU A 64 32.54 -9.10 8.65
C GLU A 64 31.39 -8.94 7.65
N ILE A 65 31.45 -7.92 6.79
CA ILE A 65 30.41 -7.65 5.78
C ILE A 65 30.39 -8.80 4.76
N GLU A 66 29.60 -9.83 5.06
CA GLU A 66 29.43 -11.04 4.26
C GLU A 66 28.00 -11.58 4.37
N THR A 67 27.58 -12.36 3.39
CA THR A 67 26.28 -13.03 3.41
C THR A 67 26.25 -14.13 4.46
N TRP A 68 25.16 -14.19 5.24
CA TRP A 68 24.99 -15.15 6.33
C TRP A 68 24.07 -16.31 5.95
N SER A 69 22.79 -16.26 6.33
CA SER A 69 21.83 -17.33 6.04
C SER A 69 20.47 -16.68 5.76
N PRO A 70 20.37 -15.94 4.64
CA PRO A 70 19.21 -15.13 4.35
C PRO A 70 17.95 -16.00 4.26
N ARG A 71 16.90 -15.52 4.92
CA ARG A 71 15.58 -16.17 4.97
C ARG A 71 14.53 -15.18 4.48
N ILE A 72 13.63 -15.61 3.60
CA ILE A 72 12.52 -14.75 3.14
C ILE A 72 11.50 -14.56 4.27
N THR A 73 10.96 -13.35 4.39
CA THR A 73 9.85 -13.05 5.32
C THR A 73 8.50 -13.27 4.66
N ALA A 74 7.41 -13.26 5.44
CA ALA A 74 6.05 -13.21 4.88
C ALA A 74 5.87 -12.00 3.94
N LYS A 75 6.43 -10.84 4.30
CA LYS A 75 6.42 -9.63 3.45
C LYS A 75 7.20 -9.84 2.14
N GLY A 76 8.31 -10.57 2.19
CA GLY A 76 9.08 -10.96 1.01
C GLY A 76 8.32 -11.91 0.08
N ILE A 77 7.59 -12.87 0.64
CA ILE A 77 6.70 -13.77 -0.11
C ILE A 77 5.57 -12.96 -0.75
N ASP A 78 4.88 -12.13 0.03
CA ASP A 78 3.79 -11.28 -0.47
C ASP A 78 4.26 -10.32 -1.58
N PHE A 79 5.50 -9.83 -1.51
CA PHE A 79 6.10 -9.01 -2.56
C PHE A 79 6.31 -9.76 -3.89
N LEU A 80 6.42 -11.10 -3.88
CA LEU A 80 6.57 -11.92 -5.07
C LEU A 80 5.23 -12.26 -5.74
N GLU A 81 4.11 -12.17 -5.01
CA GLU A 81 2.78 -12.50 -5.50
C GLU A 81 2.19 -11.38 -6.37
N GLU A 82 1.54 -11.73 -7.48
CA GLU A 82 0.99 -10.76 -8.43
C GLU A 82 -0.25 -10.02 -7.90
N ASP A 83 -0.91 -10.56 -6.88
CA ASP A 83 -2.08 -10.01 -6.21
C ASP A 83 -1.75 -9.20 -4.93
N GLY A 84 -0.46 -8.98 -4.67
CA GLY A 84 0.03 -8.27 -3.47
C GLY A 84 0.01 -9.13 -2.20
N GLY A 85 -0.23 -10.44 -2.31
CA GLY A 85 -0.09 -11.41 -1.23
C GLY A 85 -1.08 -11.23 -0.07
N LEU A 86 -0.81 -11.92 1.03
CA LEU A 86 -1.71 -11.97 2.18
C LEU A 86 -1.86 -10.59 2.88
N GLN A 87 -0.86 -9.71 2.76
CA GLN A 87 -0.97 -8.32 3.19
C GLN A 87 -2.09 -7.53 2.50
N SER A 88 -2.43 -7.81 1.24
CA SER A 88 -3.56 -7.14 0.57
C SER A 88 -4.91 -7.60 1.14
N ILE A 89 -4.99 -8.86 1.58
CA ILE A 89 -6.18 -9.47 2.15
C ILE A 89 -6.37 -9.04 3.62
N LEU A 90 -5.29 -8.94 4.39
CA LEU A 90 -5.33 -8.60 5.81
C LEU A 90 -5.23 -7.08 6.08
N GLY A 91 -4.73 -6.30 5.12
CA GLY A 91 -4.58 -4.84 5.16
C GLY A 91 -5.89 -4.10 4.95
N ILE A 92 -6.95 -4.47 5.69
CA ILE A 92 -8.23 -3.77 5.65
C ILE A 92 -8.02 -2.31 6.08
N VAL A 93 -8.04 -1.39 5.12
CA VAL A 93 -8.11 0.05 5.41
C VAL A 93 -9.52 0.35 5.90
N THR A 94 -9.67 0.47 7.22
CA THR A 94 -10.94 0.92 7.79
C THR A 94 -11.07 2.42 7.60
N VAL A 95 -11.83 2.85 6.60
CA VAL A 95 -12.18 4.27 6.42
C VAL A 95 -13.21 4.64 7.48
N ARG A 96 -12.81 5.45 8.48
CA ARG A 96 -13.73 5.99 9.47
C ARG A 96 -14.30 7.31 8.94
N LEU A 97 -15.61 7.35 8.74
CA LEU A 97 -16.31 8.57 8.36
C LEU A 97 -16.69 9.36 9.62
N GLU A 98 -16.01 10.48 9.83
CA GLU A 98 -16.35 11.41 10.91
C GLU A 98 -17.59 12.22 10.54
N ALA A 99 -18.54 12.33 11.48
CA ALA A 99 -19.82 13.02 11.25
C ALA A 99 -19.61 14.49 10.86
N ASP A 100 -18.62 15.17 11.45
CA ASP A 100 -18.30 16.56 11.12
C ASP A 100 -17.79 16.72 9.69
N THR A 101 -16.93 15.80 9.21
CA THR A 101 -16.50 15.79 7.80
C THR A 101 -17.69 15.60 6.86
N LEU A 102 -18.62 14.70 7.20
CA LEU A 102 -19.83 14.49 6.41
C LEU A 102 -20.71 15.74 6.37
N ARG A 103 -20.90 16.43 7.50
CA ARG A 103 -21.65 17.68 7.57
C ARG A 103 -21.04 18.73 6.66
N GLN A 104 -19.73 18.94 6.73
CA GLN A 104 -19.02 19.93 5.92
C GLN A 104 -19.19 19.66 4.42
N LEU A 105 -19.10 18.40 3.99
CA LEU A 105 -19.30 18.03 2.59
C LEU A 105 -20.73 18.30 2.12
N ILE A 106 -21.73 17.98 2.95
CA ILE A 106 -23.14 18.23 2.64
C ILE A 106 -23.43 19.74 2.62
N GLU A 107 -22.91 20.51 3.58
CA GLU A 107 -23.07 21.97 3.64
C GLU A 107 -22.46 22.66 2.42
N LYS A 108 -21.29 22.22 1.98
CA LYS A 108 -20.66 22.70 0.75
C LYS A 108 -21.58 22.45 -0.43
N ARG A 109 -22.12 21.23 -0.58
CA ARG A 109 -23.05 20.91 -1.67
C ARG A 109 -24.33 21.73 -1.64
N ILE A 110 -24.89 22.00 -0.46
CA ILE A 110 -26.08 22.87 -0.31
C ILE A 110 -25.73 24.30 -0.73
N THR A 111 -24.58 24.81 -0.33
CA THR A 111 -24.12 26.16 -0.65
C THR A 111 -23.94 26.33 -2.17
N ASP A 112 -23.34 25.34 -2.82
CA ASP A 112 -23.09 25.30 -4.26
C ASP A 112 -24.34 24.99 -5.11
N SER A 113 -25.52 24.83 -4.50
CA SER A 113 -26.77 24.55 -5.22
C SER A 113 -27.45 25.83 -5.74
N ASP A 114 -28.19 25.71 -6.84
CA ASP A 114 -28.97 26.82 -7.43
C ASP A 114 -30.30 27.11 -6.69
N LYS A 115 -30.40 26.68 -5.42
CA LYS A 115 -31.58 26.90 -4.58
C LYS A 115 -31.62 28.32 -4.02
N THR A 116 -32.80 28.75 -3.61
CA THR A 116 -32.97 30.04 -2.93
C THR A 116 -32.28 30.04 -1.56
N GLU A 117 -31.89 31.21 -1.06
CA GLU A 117 -31.25 31.33 0.27
C GLU A 117 -32.16 30.83 1.41
N ASP A 118 -33.48 31.00 1.27
CA ASP A 118 -34.46 30.47 2.21
C ASP A 118 -34.47 28.93 2.23
N GLU A 119 -34.43 28.29 1.05
CA GLU A 119 -34.35 26.83 0.95
C GLU A 119 -33.03 26.29 1.49
N LYS A 120 -31.90 26.93 1.14
CA LYS A 120 -30.57 26.55 1.66
C LYS A 120 -30.52 26.63 3.18
N SER A 121 -31.04 27.71 3.76
CA SER A 121 -31.07 27.93 5.20
C SER A 121 -31.90 26.88 5.93
N LYS A 122 -33.07 26.51 5.38
CA LYS A 122 -33.91 25.43 5.92
C LYS A 122 -33.20 24.09 5.92
N ILE A 123 -32.52 23.74 4.83
CA ILE A 123 -31.82 22.45 4.70
C ILE A 123 -30.59 22.41 5.62
N LYS A 124 -29.82 23.49 5.72
CA LYS A 124 -28.70 23.60 6.67
C LYS A 124 -29.17 23.44 8.12
N HIS A 125 -30.29 24.05 8.49
CA HIS A 125 -30.87 23.86 9.81
C HIS A 125 -31.34 22.42 10.03
N LEU A 126 -31.93 21.76 9.03
CA LEU A 126 -32.29 20.35 9.17
C LEU A 126 -31.05 19.46 9.38
N LEU A 127 -29.95 19.78 8.71
CA LEU A 127 -28.71 19.03 8.87
C LEU A 127 -28.21 19.07 10.32
N THR A 128 -28.27 20.22 11.00
CA THR A 128 -27.78 20.37 12.39
C THR A 128 -28.60 19.57 13.42
N THR A 129 -29.84 19.19 13.10
CA THR A 129 -30.70 18.40 14.00
C THR A 129 -30.52 16.89 13.87
N ILE A 130 -29.86 16.41 12.80
CA ILE A 130 -29.60 14.97 12.59
C ILE A 130 -28.51 14.51 13.57
N PRO A 131 -28.70 13.44 14.35
CA PRO A 131 -27.64 12.89 15.21
C PRO A 131 -26.47 12.31 14.40
N ASP A 132 -25.24 12.44 14.91
CA ASP A 132 -24.02 11.96 14.24
C ASP A 132 -24.09 10.49 13.86
N LYS A 133 -24.60 9.65 14.76
CA LYS A 133 -24.79 8.21 14.51
C LYS A 133 -25.75 7.96 13.35
N ALA A 134 -26.82 8.73 13.25
CA ALA A 134 -27.79 8.63 12.16
C ALA A 134 -27.19 9.12 10.84
N LEU A 135 -26.39 10.20 10.88
CA LEU A 135 -25.70 10.73 9.72
C LEU A 135 -24.70 9.71 9.16
N SER A 136 -23.79 9.20 9.99
CA SER A 136 -22.80 8.19 9.57
C SER A 136 -23.44 6.90 9.07
N ALA A 137 -24.54 6.44 9.69
CA ALA A 137 -25.26 5.24 9.23
C ALA A 137 -25.95 5.43 7.87
N SER A 138 -26.39 6.66 7.57
CA SER A 138 -27.13 6.97 6.34
C SER A 138 -26.23 7.07 5.11
N VAL A 139 -24.93 7.26 5.28
CA VAL A 139 -23.97 7.42 4.17
C VAL A 139 -23.94 6.20 3.26
N ASN A 140 -23.94 4.98 3.82
CA ASN A 140 -23.96 3.76 3.01
C ASN A 140 -25.22 3.65 2.14
N SER A 141 -26.37 4.07 2.68
CA SER A 141 -27.63 4.12 1.94
C SER A 141 -27.58 5.19 0.84
N LEU A 142 -27.04 6.36 1.15
CA LEU A 142 -26.85 7.43 0.17
C LEU A 142 -25.94 6.99 -0.98
N PHE A 143 -24.80 6.38 -0.70
CA PHE A 143 -23.91 5.87 -1.74
C PHE A 143 -24.61 4.81 -2.58
N SER A 144 -25.31 3.86 -1.97
CA SER A 144 -26.03 2.80 -2.70
C SER A 144 -27.09 3.36 -3.65
N GLN A 145 -27.72 4.48 -3.29
CA GLN A 145 -28.70 5.17 -4.13
C GLN A 145 -28.05 6.09 -5.17
N ALA A 146 -26.94 6.74 -4.85
CA ALA A 146 -26.26 7.67 -5.73
C ALA A 146 -25.42 6.97 -6.80
N PHE A 147 -24.75 5.86 -6.46
CA PHE A 147 -23.84 5.14 -7.36
C PHE A 147 -24.47 4.76 -8.71
N PRO A 148 -25.70 4.22 -8.77
CA PRO A 148 -26.37 3.88 -10.02
C PRO A 148 -26.64 5.08 -10.94
N HIS A 149 -26.62 6.31 -10.41
CA HIS A 149 -26.86 7.54 -11.17
C HIS A 149 -25.57 8.25 -11.57
N LEU A 150 -24.40 7.78 -11.13
CA LEU A 150 -23.13 8.32 -11.57
C LEU A 150 -22.84 7.87 -13.01
N PRO A 151 -22.41 8.77 -13.91
CA PRO A 151 -21.91 8.39 -15.22
C PRO A 151 -20.78 7.38 -15.08
N TYR A 152 -20.80 6.34 -15.91
CA TYR A 152 -19.80 5.28 -15.89
C TYR A 152 -18.38 5.85 -16.12
N GLU A 153 -18.27 6.86 -16.97
CA GLU A 153 -17.02 7.55 -17.29
C GLU A 153 -16.38 8.15 -16.03
N ASN A 154 -17.16 8.79 -15.16
CA ASN A 154 -16.66 9.37 -13.91
C ASN A 154 -16.12 8.31 -12.96
N ILE A 155 -16.77 7.15 -12.91
CA ILE A 155 -16.32 6.01 -12.08
C ILE A 155 -14.99 5.50 -12.61
N VAL A 156 -14.85 5.35 -13.93
CA VAL A 156 -13.60 4.88 -14.56
C VAL A 156 -12.46 5.89 -14.36
N GLU A 157 -12.71 7.19 -14.53
CA GLU A 157 -11.71 8.23 -14.29
C GLU A 157 -11.24 8.25 -12.83
N TRP A 158 -12.17 8.13 -11.90
CA TRP A 158 -11.85 8.05 -10.48
C TRP A 158 -10.99 6.82 -10.15
N LEU A 159 -11.34 5.65 -10.69
CA LEU A 159 -10.54 4.44 -10.51
C LEU A 159 -9.14 4.55 -11.13
N ARG A 160 -9.02 5.15 -12.32
CA ARG A 160 -7.72 5.41 -12.96
C ARG A 160 -6.83 6.26 -12.08
N ALA A 161 -7.36 7.40 -11.60
CA ALA A 161 -6.65 8.30 -10.69
C ALA A 161 -6.15 7.61 -9.42
N LEU A 162 -6.93 6.69 -8.85
CA LEU A 162 -6.54 5.91 -7.67
C LEU A 162 -5.48 4.84 -7.98
N SER A 163 -5.56 4.20 -9.14
CA SER A 163 -4.58 3.19 -9.59
C SER A 163 -3.27 3.79 -10.10
N GLY A 164 -3.19 5.11 -10.27
CA GLY A 164 -2.04 5.79 -10.86
C GLY A 164 -1.90 5.57 -12.37
N LEU A 165 -2.99 5.21 -13.06
CA LEU A 165 -3.10 5.00 -14.52
C LEU A 165 -3.68 6.23 -15.23
#